data_AF-A0A348B4U2-F1
#
_entry.id   AF-A0A348B4U2-F1
#
_cell.length_a   1.000
_cell.length_b   1.000
_cell.length_c   1.000
_cell.angle_alpha   90.00
_cell.angle_beta   90.00
_cell.angle_gamma   90.00
#
_symmetry.space_group_name_H-M   'P 1'
#
loop_
_entity.id
_entity.type
_entity.pdbx_description
1 polymer ?
#
loop_
_entity_poly.entity_id
_entity_poly.type
_entity_poly.pdbx_seq_one_letter_code
_entity_poly.pdbx_strand_id
1 'polypeptide(L)'
;MIMLFSSNARGDYTDLSDYDVLIVGGEIPRDPRKVPDDLYMSVVKMYPGEVDPVFMDMEVFMKKLKEGVTFILRILEEGKVRYRDEEFSSQVVRAYSEARPTYVRKGKDRIIVVTKGKQVRDIP
;
A
#
# COMPACT_ATOMS: atom_id res chain seq x y z
N MET A 1 6.01 3.01 -8.59
CA MET A 1 4.86 3.74 -7.99
C MET A 1 5.18 4.04 -6.53
N ILE A 2 4.91 5.28 -6.08
CA ILE A 2 5.15 5.75 -4.71
C ILE A 2 3.84 6.26 -4.13
N MET A 3 3.45 5.74 -2.96
CA MET A 3 2.21 6.11 -2.28
C MET A 3 2.48 6.46 -0.81
N LEU A 4 2.01 7.62 -0.38
CA LEU A 4 2.01 8.00 1.03
C LEU A 4 0.72 7.50 1.68
N PHE A 5 0.77 6.79 2.81
CA PHE A 5 -0.42 6.18 3.42
C PHE A 5 -0.57 6.33 4.94
N SER A 6 0.17 7.26 5.55
CA SER A 6 0.12 7.49 7.01
C SER A 6 -1.08 8.31 7.48
N SER A 7 -1.14 8.62 8.78
CA SER A 7 -2.01 9.66 9.35
C SER A 7 -1.91 10.99 8.58
N ASN A 8 -0.75 11.30 7.98
CA ASN A 8 -0.57 12.45 7.07
C ASN A 8 -1.44 12.37 5.82
N ALA A 9 -1.70 11.17 5.30
CA ALA A 9 -2.62 10.95 4.18
C ALA A 9 -4.09 11.11 4.62
N ARG A 10 -4.42 10.67 5.85
CA ARG A 10 -5.76 10.76 6.47
C ARG A 10 -6.12 12.14 7.05
N GLY A 11 -5.14 13.02 7.29
CA GLY A 11 -5.34 14.34 7.88
C GLY A 11 -5.36 14.39 9.42
N ASP A 12 -4.98 13.29 10.08
CA ASP A 12 -4.96 13.15 11.56
C ASP A 12 -3.55 13.36 12.14
N TYR A 13 -2.68 14.13 11.48
CA TYR A 13 -1.26 14.20 11.82
C TYR A 13 -0.92 15.28 12.87
N THR A 14 0.09 14.98 13.68
CA THR A 14 0.80 15.92 14.55
C THR A 14 2.21 16.16 13.99
N ASP A 15 2.93 17.19 14.46
CA ASP A 15 4.30 17.52 14.01
C ASP A 15 5.34 16.41 14.28
N LEU A 16 4.94 15.32 14.97
CA LEU A 16 5.74 14.13 15.27
C LEU A 16 5.34 12.90 14.43
N SER A 17 4.48 13.08 13.42
CA SER A 17 3.94 11.94 12.67
C SER A 17 4.89 11.45 11.57
N ASP A 18 5.34 10.21 11.70
CA ASP A 18 6.16 9.51 10.71
C ASP A 18 5.44 9.40 9.36
N TYR A 19 6.22 9.45 8.28
CA TYR A 19 5.72 9.24 6.92
C TYR A 19 5.77 7.75 6.56
N ASP A 20 4.61 7.09 6.57
CA ASP A 20 4.45 5.75 5.97
C ASP A 20 4.40 5.87 4.43
N VAL A 21 5.37 5.27 3.75
CA VAL A 21 5.50 5.34 2.29
C VAL A 21 5.60 3.94 1.71
N LEU A 22 4.75 3.61 0.74
CA LEU A 22 4.83 2.37 -0.03
C LEU A 22 5.55 2.66 -1.34
N ILE A 23 6.67 1.98 -1.55
CA ILE A 23 7.43 1.99 -2.80
C ILE A 23 7.21 0.66 -3.51
N VAL A 24 6.70 0.73 -4.74
CA VAL A 24 6.48 -0.43 -5.61
C VAL A 24 7.29 -0.27 -6.88
N GLY A 25 8.13 -1.26 -7.20
CA GLY A 25 9.04 -1.25 -8.36
C GLY A 25 9.43 -2.66 -8.77
N GLY A 26 9.83 -2.84 -10.03
CA GLY A 26 10.30 -4.14 -10.54
C GLY A 26 11.76 -4.44 -10.17
N GLU A 27 12.50 -3.40 -9.80
CA GLU A 27 13.86 -3.44 -9.28
C GLU A 27 13.91 -3.78 -7.78
N ILE A 28 12.77 -3.72 -7.08
CA ILE A 28 12.69 -4.02 -5.66
C ILE A 28 12.80 -5.54 -5.47
N PRO A 29 13.71 -6.02 -4.62
CA PRO A 29 13.82 -7.45 -4.38
C PRO A 29 12.55 -8.00 -3.72
N ARG A 30 12.16 -9.21 -4.14
CA ARG A 30 11.02 -9.93 -3.51
C ARG A 30 11.20 -10.17 -2.02
N ASP A 31 12.45 -10.32 -1.56
CA ASP A 31 12.79 -10.34 -0.15
C ASP A 31 13.09 -8.92 0.33
N PRO A 32 12.23 -8.30 1.15
CA PRO A 32 12.41 -6.91 1.59
C PRO A 32 13.67 -6.71 2.43
N ARG A 33 14.26 -7.77 2.99
CA ARG A 33 15.54 -7.69 3.74
C ARG A 33 16.75 -7.45 2.83
N LYS A 34 16.56 -7.56 1.52
CA LYS A 34 17.62 -7.38 0.51
C LYS A 34 17.55 -6.03 -0.19
N VAL A 35 16.67 -5.13 0.26
CA VAL A 35 16.59 -3.76 -0.27
C VAL A 35 17.97 -3.10 -0.08
N PRO A 36 18.60 -2.59 -1.15
CA PRO A 36 19.89 -1.93 -1.03
C PRO A 36 19.81 -0.67 -0.16
N ASP A 37 20.83 -0.44 0.67
CA ASP A 37 20.90 0.74 1.54
C ASP A 37 20.78 2.05 0.74
N ASP A 38 21.37 2.12 -0.45
CA ASP A 38 21.26 3.30 -1.31
C ASP A 38 19.82 3.59 -1.74
N LEU A 39 19.04 2.55 -2.07
CA LEU A 39 17.63 2.69 -2.41
C LEU A 39 16.85 3.14 -1.17
N TYR A 40 17.10 2.52 -0.01
CA TYR A 40 16.49 2.91 1.26
C TYR A 40 16.74 4.39 1.58
N MET A 41 18.00 4.80 1.54
CA MET A 41 18.43 6.17 1.84
C MET A 41 17.92 7.18 0.82
N SER A 42 17.74 6.79 -0.45
CA SER A 42 17.16 7.66 -1.47
C SER A 42 15.72 8.04 -1.13
N VAL A 43 14.95 7.09 -0.55
CA VAL A 43 13.56 7.31 -0.14
C VAL A 43 13.47 8.14 1.12
N VAL A 44 14.28 7.84 2.13
CA VAL A 44 14.31 8.64 3.38
C VAL A 44 14.60 10.12 3.08
N LYS A 45 15.53 10.40 2.16
CA LYS A 45 15.91 11.77 1.77
C LYS A 45 14.84 12.52 0.97
N MET A 46 13.82 11.84 0.45
CA MET A 46 12.72 12.50 -0.29
C MET A 46 11.74 13.24 0.64
N TYR A 47 11.81 13.02 1.95
CA TYR A 47 10.89 13.60 2.92
C TYR A 47 11.66 14.35 4.02
N PRO A 48 11.11 15.45 4.56
CA PRO A 48 11.80 16.29 5.53
C PRO A 48 11.79 15.75 6.98
N GLY A 49 11.31 14.52 7.22
CA GLY A 49 11.14 13.94 8.57
C GLY A 49 11.38 12.44 8.58
N GLU A 50 11.02 11.78 9.69
CA GLU A 50 11.12 10.32 9.81
C GLU A 50 10.19 9.63 8.81
N VAL A 51 10.73 8.66 8.07
CA VAL A 51 10.02 7.88 7.05
C VAL A 51 10.11 6.42 7.44
N ASP A 52 8.99 5.72 7.41
CA ASP A 52 8.94 4.27 7.45
C ASP A 52 8.57 3.74 6.05
N PRO A 53 9.58 3.45 5.20
CA PRO A 53 9.34 2.99 3.85
C PRO A 53 9.06 1.49 3.82
N VAL A 54 7.90 1.13 3.26
CA VAL A 54 7.59 -0.25 2.88
C VAL A 54 7.98 -0.44 1.41
N PHE A 55 8.96 -1.31 1.16
CA PHE A 55 9.37 -1.69 -0.18
C PHE A 55 8.64 -2.96 -0.63
N MET A 56 8.12 -2.97 -1.85
CA MET A 56 7.43 -4.12 -2.41
C MET A 56 7.73 -4.32 -3.90
N ASP A 57 8.16 -5.53 -4.25
CA ASP A 57 8.22 -5.97 -5.64
C ASP A 57 6.85 -5.81 -6.33
N MET A 58 6.88 -5.43 -7.60
CA MET A 58 5.69 -5.20 -8.41
C MET A 58 4.78 -6.43 -8.51
N GLU A 59 5.34 -7.62 -8.71
CA GLU A 59 4.54 -8.84 -8.84
C GLU A 59 3.95 -9.26 -7.49
N VAL A 60 4.73 -9.12 -6.42
CA VAL A 60 4.25 -9.35 -5.04
C VAL A 60 3.11 -8.38 -4.70
N PHE A 61 3.24 -7.11 -5.04
CA PHE A 61 2.18 -6.11 -4.84
C PHE A 61 0.91 -6.49 -5.60
N MET A 62 1.01 -6.79 -6.89
CA MET A 62 -0.14 -7.16 -7.71
C MET A 62 -0.80 -8.44 -7.23
N LYS A 63 -0.02 -9.42 -6.78
CA LYS A 63 -0.55 -10.64 -6.16
C LYS A 63 -1.37 -10.31 -4.92
N LYS A 64 -0.79 -9.55 -3.97
CA LYS A 64 -1.47 -9.15 -2.73
C LYS A 64 -2.72 -8.30 -2.98
N LEU A 65 -2.70 -7.45 -4.00
CA LEU A 65 -3.86 -6.67 -4.41
C LEU A 65 -5.00 -7.57 -4.92
N LYS A 66 -4.69 -8.56 -5.77
CA LYS A 66 -5.68 -9.51 -6.30
C LYS A 66 -6.22 -10.47 -5.24
N GLU A 67 -5.39 -10.86 -4.27
CA GLU A 67 -5.81 -11.56 -3.05
C GLU A 67 -6.58 -10.65 -2.08
N GLY A 68 -6.59 -9.35 -2.39
CA GLY A 68 -7.10 -8.23 -1.60
C GLY A 68 -6.68 -8.29 -0.14
N VAL A 69 -5.38 -8.39 0.04
CA VAL A 69 -4.74 -8.14 1.33
C VAL A 69 -5.17 -6.76 1.83
N THR A 70 -5.82 -6.74 2.99
CA THR A 70 -6.42 -5.57 3.62
C THR A 70 -5.49 -4.36 3.67
N PHE A 71 -4.22 -4.59 4.01
CA PHE A 71 -3.19 -3.55 4.05
C PHE A 71 -3.05 -2.82 2.70
N ILE A 72 -2.97 -3.56 1.60
CA ILE A 72 -2.83 -2.98 0.25
C ILE A 72 -4.08 -2.20 -0.16
N LEU A 73 -5.27 -2.76 0.13
CA LEU A 73 -6.52 -2.09 -0.18
C LEU A 73 -6.68 -0.77 0.59
N ARG A 74 -6.31 -0.76 1.88
CA ARG A 74 -6.34 0.45 2.70
C ARG A 74 -5.39 1.51 2.16
N ILE A 75 -4.19 1.11 1.74
CA ILE A 75 -3.24 2.04 1.12
C ILE A 75 -3.81 2.65 -0.17
N LEU A 76 -4.48 1.85 -1.00
CA LEU A 76 -5.11 2.37 -2.23
C LEU A 76 -6.35 3.23 -1.97
N GLU A 77 -7.09 2.99 -0.87
CA GLU A 77 -8.23 3.81 -0.45
C GLU A 77 -7.81 5.15 0.16
N GLU A 78 -6.85 5.14 1.08
CA GLU A 78 -6.50 6.28 1.93
C GLU A 78 -5.23 6.99 1.46
N GLY A 79 -4.40 6.30 0.69
CA GLY A 79 -3.10 6.79 0.29
C GLY A 79 -3.16 7.82 -0.82
N LYS A 80 -2.15 8.71 -0.83
CA LYS A 80 -1.94 9.69 -1.88
C LYS A 80 -0.80 9.23 -2.78
N VAL A 81 -1.10 8.99 -4.05
CA VAL A 81 -0.10 8.66 -5.07
C VAL A 81 0.76 9.90 -5.33
N ARG A 82 2.09 9.78 -5.13
CA ARG A 82 3.05 10.87 -5.38
C ARG A 82 3.74 10.72 -6.73
N TYR A 83 4.07 9.49 -7.11
CA TYR A 83 4.70 9.17 -8.38
C TYR A 83 4.14 7.88 -8.93
N ARG A 84 3.82 7.83 -10.22
CA ARG A 84 3.32 6.64 -10.89
C ARG A 84 3.78 6.58 -12.33
N ASP A 85 4.16 5.39 -12.74
CA ASP A 85 4.14 5.00 -14.14
C ASP A 85 2.67 4.82 -14.57
N GLU A 86 2.28 5.36 -15.72
CA GLU A 86 0.89 5.40 -16.16
C GLU A 86 0.35 4.01 -16.53
N GLU A 87 1.19 3.19 -17.17
CA GLU A 87 0.84 1.83 -17.57
C GLU A 87 0.58 0.97 -16.33
N PHE A 88 1.54 0.97 -15.40
CA PHE A 88 1.39 0.23 -14.15
C PHE A 88 0.21 0.75 -13.32
N SER A 89 0.01 2.08 -13.24
CA SER A 89 -1.15 2.64 -12.53
C SER A 89 -2.47 2.16 -13.10
N SER A 90 -2.59 2.01 -14.42
CA SER A 90 -3.81 1.52 -15.05
C SER A 90 -4.09 0.07 -14.68
N GLN A 91 -3.04 -0.76 -14.59
CA GLN A 91 -3.16 -2.16 -14.12
C GLN A 91 -3.60 -2.23 -12.65
N VAL A 92 -3.06 -1.37 -11.79
CA VAL A 92 -3.43 -1.28 -10.37
C VAL A 92 -4.88 -0.88 -10.21
N VAL A 93 -5.35 0.16 -10.91
CA VAL A 93 -6.75 0.62 -10.86
C VAL A 93 -7.71 -0.49 -11.27
N ARG A 94 -7.38 -1.23 -12.33
CA ARG A 94 -8.19 -2.36 -12.79
C ARG A 94 -8.22 -3.50 -11.76
N ALA A 95 -7.06 -3.92 -11.26
CA ALA A 95 -7.00 -4.98 -10.24
C ALA A 95 -7.73 -4.57 -8.96
N TYR A 96 -7.63 -3.30 -8.57
CA TYR A 96 -8.35 -2.75 -7.43
C TYR A 96 -9.86 -2.75 -7.64
N SER A 97 -10.37 -2.36 -8.82
CA SER A 97 -11.82 -2.37 -9.08
C SER A 97 -12.42 -3.78 -9.10
N GLU A 98 -11.63 -4.78 -9.48
CA GLU A 98 -12.02 -6.20 -9.43
C GLU A 98 -12.00 -6.74 -7.99
N ALA A 99 -10.98 -6.37 -7.20
CA ALA A 99 -10.85 -6.82 -5.81
C ALA A 99 -11.83 -6.10 -4.87
N ARG A 100 -11.99 -4.77 -5.00
CA ARG A 100 -12.71 -3.92 -4.04
C ARG A 100 -14.12 -4.38 -3.66
N PRO A 101 -14.97 -4.90 -4.56
CA PRO A 101 -16.31 -5.38 -4.23
C PRO A 101 -16.33 -6.59 -3.30
N THR A 102 -15.23 -7.36 -3.23
CA THR A 102 -15.12 -8.50 -2.32
C THR A 102 -14.69 -8.07 -0.91
N TYR A 103 -14.70 -6.78 -0.58
CA TYR A 103 -14.32 -6.24 0.73
C TYR A 103 -15.35 -5.24 1.25
N VAL A 104 -15.73 -5.39 2.51
CA VAL A 104 -16.60 -4.46 3.23
C VAL A 104 -15.82 -3.86 4.39
N ARG A 105 -15.70 -2.53 4.39
CA ARG A 105 -15.11 -1.79 5.50
C ARG A 105 -16.09 -1.75 6.67
N LYS A 106 -15.65 -2.12 7.88
CA LYS A 106 -16.41 -1.97 9.13
C LYS A 106 -15.63 -1.11 10.12
N GLY A 107 -15.94 0.19 10.17
CA GLY A 107 -15.29 1.15 11.07
C GLY A 107 -13.95 1.69 10.54
N LYS A 108 -13.17 2.35 11.40
CA LYS A 108 -11.88 2.96 11.01
C LYS A 108 -10.80 1.92 10.72
N ASP A 109 -10.77 0.81 11.46
CA ASP A 109 -9.63 -0.13 11.47
C ASP A 109 -9.95 -1.57 11.05
N ARG A 110 -11.21 -1.92 10.78
CA ARG A 110 -11.57 -3.30 10.39
C ARG A 110 -12.08 -3.35 8.96
N ILE A 111 -11.52 -4.27 8.18
CA ILE A 111 -12.00 -4.60 6.83
C ILE A 111 -12.33 -6.09 6.83
N ILE A 112 -13.52 -6.42 6.33
CA ILE A 112 -14.02 -7.78 6.21
C ILE A 112 -13.95 -8.22 4.76
N VAL A 113 -13.37 -9.39 4.52
CA VAL A 113 -13.40 -10.05 3.21
C VAL A 113 -14.76 -10.72 3.02
N VAL A 114 -15.48 -10.33 1.97
CA VAL A 114 -16.74 -10.93 1.54
C VAL A 114 -16.47 -11.81 0.32
N THR A 115 -16.06 -13.05 0.57
CA THR A 115 -16.02 -14.08 -0.47
C THR A 115 -17.44 -14.51 -0.80
N LYS A 116 -17.89 -14.29 -2.05
CA LYS A 116 -19.17 -14.81 -2.56
C LYS A 116 -19.26 -16.32 -2.24
N GLY A 117 -20.10 -16.68 -1.28
CA GLY A 117 -20.43 -18.07 -0.94
C GLY A 117 -19.61 -18.76 0.16
N LYS A 118 -18.62 -18.12 0.80
CA LYS A 118 -17.92 -18.72 1.97
C LYS A 118 -17.71 -17.72 3.09
N GLN A 119 -18.15 -18.16 4.27
CA GLN A 119 -18.10 -17.60 5.63
C GLN A 119 -17.13 -16.42 5.80
N VAL A 120 -17.70 -15.32 6.29
CA VAL A 120 -16.98 -14.14 6.81
C VAL A 120 -15.91 -14.60 7.79
N ARG A 121 -14.64 -14.33 7.50
CA ARG A 121 -13.56 -14.46 8.46
C ARG A 121 -13.13 -13.06 8.87
N ASP A 122 -13.27 -12.75 10.15
CA ASP A 122 -12.58 -11.62 10.75
C ASP A 122 -11.08 -11.94 10.70
N ILE A 123 -10.33 -11.11 9.99
CA ILE A 123 -8.87 -11.15 10.02
C ILE A 123 -8.47 -10.08 11.05
N PRO A 124 -7.81 -10.46 12.17
CA PRO A 124 -7.41 -9.53 13.21
C PRO A 124 -6.42 -8.48 12.71
#